data_AF-A0A4P7XD26-F1
#
_entry.id   AF-A0A4P7XD26-F1
#
_cell.length_a   1.000
_cell.length_b   1.000
_cell.length_c   1.000
_cell.angle_alpha   90.00
_cell.angle_beta   90.00
_cell.angle_gamma   90.00
#
_symmetry.space_group_name_H-M   'P 1'
#
loop_
_entity.id
_entity.type
_entity.pdbx_description
1 polymer ?
#
loop_
_entity_poly.entity_id
_entity_poly.type
_entity_poly.pdbx_seq_one_letter_code
_entity_poly.pdbx_strand_id
1 'polypeptide(L)'
;MPADPVPSVAIVSDNPLQRLRLQQAVAKLGLAVGFVGDPSRYWHNRDAVVADLWVVELDDENAQPQLLDELLDDDTRRLLFGLGMAPPTGHEDYPRWERRLFGKLQEQLGRLELLDNVSELEALDRPEGPDPLALPGWVTPASRGVPADQVWILGASLGGPAAVKAFLDKLPGGLPLAFVYAQHIDQNFIPVLARVLGRHAQYPLVEAVAGEPLRCGEVLMVPVERELYLDREGLIRFRDDAWPGPYGPSIDQVMLNLAECFQADCHAILFSGMGNDGAVAAPLLKAYGSRIWIQEASSCASSAMPDSVASTGCTEFVGTPDELAQQLVRCIEDSELLERKHLRDQLTPDQP
;
A
#
# COMPACT_ATOMS: atom_id res chain seq x y z
N MET A 1 11.55 7.03 22.76
CA MET A 1 11.49 8.50 22.51
C MET A 1 10.04 8.83 22.18
N PRO A 2 9.51 10.01 22.54
CA PRO A 2 8.14 10.37 22.13
C PRO A 2 8.05 10.32 20.60
N ALA A 3 6.94 9.80 20.07
CA ALA A 3 6.68 9.78 18.63
C ALA A 3 6.80 11.20 18.08
N ASP A 4 7.47 11.37 16.94
CA ASP A 4 7.48 12.66 16.26
C ASP A 4 6.03 13.03 15.89
N PRO A 5 5.60 14.28 16.15
CA PRO A 5 4.22 14.67 15.91
C PRO A 5 3.88 14.59 14.42
N VAL A 6 2.71 14.04 14.09
CA VAL A 6 2.16 14.06 12.73
C VAL A 6 2.14 15.50 12.22
N PRO A 7 2.73 15.79 11.04
CA PRO A 7 2.79 17.15 10.54
C PRO A 7 1.40 17.74 10.36
N SER A 8 1.22 18.97 10.83
CA SER A 8 -0.01 19.75 10.75
C SER A 8 0.02 20.66 9.52
N VAL A 9 -1.06 20.65 8.74
CA VAL A 9 -1.25 21.50 7.57
C VAL A 9 -2.35 22.53 7.83
N ALA A 10 -2.06 23.80 7.56
CA ALA A 10 -3.04 24.88 7.52
C ALA A 10 -3.46 25.14 6.08
N ILE A 11 -4.77 25.27 5.84
CA ILE A 11 -5.34 25.53 4.52
C ILE A 11 -6.03 26.90 4.53
N VAL A 12 -5.53 27.81 3.69
CA VAL A 12 -6.10 29.13 3.49
C VAL A 12 -6.59 29.26 2.04
N SER A 13 -7.89 29.44 1.87
CA SER A 13 -8.49 29.69 0.55
C SER A 13 -9.77 30.51 0.67
N ASP A 14 -9.98 31.45 -0.23
CA ASP A 14 -11.19 32.25 -0.37
C ASP A 14 -12.36 31.45 -0.96
N ASN A 15 -12.06 30.33 -1.64
CA ASN A 15 -13.04 29.46 -2.25
C ASN A 15 -13.49 28.32 -1.29
N PRO A 16 -14.77 28.27 -0.88
CA PRO A 16 -15.26 27.25 0.06
C PRO A 16 -15.11 25.82 -0.44
N LEU A 17 -15.27 25.60 -1.75
CA LEU A 17 -15.17 24.28 -2.37
C LEU A 17 -13.72 23.81 -2.43
N GLN A 18 -12.80 24.72 -2.73
CA GLN A 18 -11.36 24.44 -2.72
C GLN A 18 -10.89 24.06 -1.31
N ARG A 19 -11.33 24.77 -0.27
CA ARG A 19 -11.03 24.42 1.13
C ARG A 19 -11.47 23.00 1.48
N LEU A 20 -12.71 22.64 1.14
CA LEU A 20 -13.24 21.30 1.41
C LEU A 20 -12.42 20.22 0.70
N ARG A 21 -12.06 20.45 -0.57
CA ARG A 21 -11.29 19.49 -1.38
C ARG A 21 -9.86 19.33 -0.89
N LEU A 22 -9.17 20.43 -0.60
CA LEU A 22 -7.84 20.40 0.01
C LEU A 22 -7.87 19.71 1.36
N GLN A 23 -8.87 20.01 2.21
CA GLN A 23 -9.01 19.36 3.51
C GLN A 23 -9.20 17.84 3.35
N GLN A 24 -10.06 17.40 2.44
CA GLN A 24 -10.26 15.98 2.15
C GLN A 24 -8.99 15.32 1.61
N ALA A 25 -8.30 15.95 0.67
CA ALA A 25 -7.08 15.41 0.08
C ALA A 25 -5.94 15.33 1.11
N VAL A 26 -5.75 16.36 1.93
CA VAL A 26 -4.75 16.37 3.02
C VAL A 26 -5.09 15.34 4.10
N ALA A 27 -6.36 15.20 4.48
CA ALA A 27 -6.79 14.19 5.44
C ALA A 27 -6.60 12.76 4.90
N LYS A 28 -6.84 12.53 3.60
CA LYS A 28 -6.53 11.25 2.93
C LYS A 28 -5.04 10.91 2.97
N LEU A 29 -4.18 11.93 3.09
CA LEU A 29 -2.73 11.79 3.26
C LEU A 29 -2.31 11.60 4.73
N GLY A 30 -3.27 11.43 5.66
CA GLY A 30 -2.98 11.14 7.07
C GLY A 30 -2.36 12.30 7.83
N LEU A 31 -2.30 13.48 7.21
CA LEU A 31 -1.79 14.70 7.83
C LEU A 31 -2.85 15.33 8.73
N ALA A 32 -2.41 15.89 9.85
CA ALA A 32 -3.29 16.65 10.71
C ALA A 32 -3.69 17.96 10.00
N VAL A 33 -4.97 18.31 10.02
CA VAL A 33 -5.43 19.60 9.50
C VAL A 33 -5.60 20.56 10.68
N GLY A 34 -4.58 21.37 10.95
CA GLY A 34 -4.56 22.30 12.08
C GLY A 34 -5.46 23.52 11.88
N PHE A 35 -5.69 23.93 10.64
CA PHE A 35 -6.55 25.08 10.32
C PHE A 35 -7.14 25.00 8.91
N VAL A 36 -8.39 25.46 8.76
CA VAL A 36 -9.05 25.67 7.47
C VAL A 36 -9.86 26.96 7.52
N GLY A 37 -9.57 27.90 6.62
CA GLY A 37 -10.28 29.18 6.60
C GLY A 37 -10.05 30.03 5.36
N ASP A 38 -10.84 31.10 5.23
CA ASP A 38 -10.55 32.20 4.31
C ASP A 38 -9.53 33.16 4.93
N PRO A 39 -8.99 34.10 4.12
CA PRO A 39 -8.19 35.21 4.61
C PRO A 39 -8.77 35.90 5.86
N SER A 40 -10.09 36.16 5.89
CA SER A 40 -10.72 36.81 7.05
C SER A 40 -10.63 35.94 8.30
N ARG A 41 -10.93 34.64 8.20
CA ARG A 41 -10.82 33.71 9.33
C ARG A 41 -9.39 33.52 9.79
N TYR A 42 -8.42 33.54 8.88
CA TYR A 42 -7.00 33.53 9.24
C TYR A 42 -6.65 34.76 10.09
N TRP A 43 -7.04 35.96 9.67
CA TRP A 43 -6.80 37.18 10.48
C TRP A 43 -7.35 37.14 11.89
N HIS A 44 -8.53 36.55 12.09
CA HIS A 44 -9.11 36.43 13.42
C HIS A 44 -8.39 35.41 14.31
N ASN A 45 -7.64 34.47 13.73
CA ASN A 45 -7.03 33.36 14.45
C ASN A 45 -5.50 33.30 14.30
N ARG A 46 -4.86 34.29 13.67
CA ARG A 46 -3.45 34.21 13.22
C ARG A 46 -2.49 33.78 14.33
N ASP A 47 -2.69 34.26 15.56
CA ASP A 47 -1.81 33.99 16.70
C ASP A 47 -2.02 32.58 17.30
N ALA A 48 -3.11 31.91 16.94
CA ALA A 48 -3.48 30.58 17.43
C ALA A 48 -3.26 29.47 16.40
N VAL A 49 -2.99 29.81 15.14
CA VAL A 49 -2.78 28.79 14.09
C VAL A 49 -1.31 28.37 14.08
N VAL A 50 -1.07 27.10 14.39
CA VAL A 50 0.24 26.47 14.31
C VAL A 50 0.16 25.31 13.30
N ALA A 51 1.02 25.36 12.30
CA ALA A 51 1.12 24.33 11.26
C ALA A 51 2.57 24.21 10.76
N ASP A 52 2.96 22.99 10.39
CA ASP A 52 4.26 22.66 9.81
C ASP A 52 4.34 23.03 8.32
N LEU A 53 3.19 23.19 7.67
CA LEU A 53 3.04 23.62 6.28
C LEU A 53 1.73 24.40 6.08
N TRP A 54 1.80 25.44 5.25
CA TRP A 54 0.68 26.28 4.88
C TRP A 54 0.35 26.11 3.40
N VAL A 55 -0.84 25.62 3.10
CA VAL A 55 -1.38 25.56 1.74
C VAL A 55 -2.26 26.78 1.51
N VAL A 56 -1.85 27.64 0.57
CA VAL A 56 -2.52 28.91 0.28
C VAL A 56 -2.96 28.92 -1.17
N GLU A 57 -4.27 28.88 -1.41
CA GLU A 57 -4.87 28.89 -2.74
C GLU A 57 -5.97 29.95 -2.80
N LEU A 58 -5.69 31.06 -3.48
CA LEU A 58 -6.62 32.18 -3.65
C LEU A 58 -7.08 32.25 -5.10
N ASP A 59 -8.37 32.53 -5.33
CA ASP A 59 -8.91 32.70 -6.69
C ASP A 59 -8.29 33.94 -7.38
N ASP A 60 -7.95 34.99 -6.60
CA ASP A 60 -7.17 36.15 -7.04
C ASP A 60 -6.10 36.52 -6.01
N GLU A 61 -4.84 36.18 -6.31
CA GLU A 61 -3.69 36.49 -5.45
C GLU A 61 -3.48 38.02 -5.26
N ASN A 62 -3.92 38.84 -6.23
CA ASN A 62 -3.80 40.30 -6.11
C ASN A 62 -4.87 40.91 -5.21
N ALA A 63 -5.89 40.14 -4.82
CA ALA A 63 -6.95 40.63 -3.95
C ALA A 63 -6.52 40.68 -2.48
N GLN A 64 -5.44 39.97 -2.09
CA GLN A 64 -5.01 39.85 -0.69
C GLN A 64 -3.48 40.01 -0.52
N PRO A 65 -2.88 41.12 -0.97
CA PRO A 65 -1.43 41.32 -0.88
C PRO A 65 -0.92 41.32 0.57
N GLN A 66 -1.70 41.89 1.49
CA GLN A 66 -1.36 41.92 2.93
C GLN A 66 -1.27 40.53 3.57
N LEU A 67 -2.07 39.57 3.08
CA LEU A 67 -2.01 38.19 3.55
C LEU A 67 -0.74 37.50 3.10
N LEU A 68 -0.40 37.66 1.81
CA LEU A 68 0.80 37.07 1.24
C LEU A 68 2.04 37.65 1.89
N ASP A 69 2.09 38.98 2.07
CA ASP A 69 3.19 39.66 2.75
C ASP A 69 3.38 39.11 4.17
N GLU A 70 2.33 39.00 4.99
CA GLU A 70 2.47 38.44 6.34
C GLU A 70 2.91 36.97 6.35
N LEU A 71 2.34 36.15 5.46
CA LEU A 71 2.70 34.74 5.41
C LEU A 71 4.16 34.53 4.98
N LEU A 72 4.66 35.38 4.08
CA LEU A 72 6.03 35.34 3.55
C LEU A 72 7.07 36.00 4.45
N ASP A 73 6.68 36.94 5.32
CA ASP A 73 7.61 37.67 6.22
C ASP A 73 8.26 36.75 7.28
N ASP A 74 7.67 35.59 7.52
CA ASP A 74 8.19 34.56 8.43
C ASP A 74 8.93 33.46 7.64
N ASP A 75 10.25 33.62 7.51
CA ASP A 75 11.15 32.67 6.82
C ASP A 75 11.12 31.23 7.38
N THR A 76 10.51 31.01 8.55
CA THR A 76 10.36 29.68 9.14
C THR A 76 9.11 28.94 8.64
N ARG A 77 8.17 29.64 7.99
CA ARG A 77 6.94 29.05 7.46
C ARG A 77 7.20 28.40 6.12
N ARG A 78 6.82 27.12 6.02
CA ARG A 78 6.75 26.42 4.74
C ARG A 78 5.43 26.77 4.09
N LEU A 79 5.48 27.34 2.89
CA LEU A 79 4.32 27.76 2.12
C LEU A 79 4.21 26.96 0.83
N LEU A 80 2.98 26.61 0.47
CA LEU A 80 2.65 25.91 -0.75
C LEU A 80 1.61 26.67 -1.56
N PHE A 81 1.98 27.02 -2.79
CA PHE A 81 1.17 27.74 -3.77
C PHE A 81 1.08 26.98 -5.09
N GLY A 82 0.18 27.40 -5.97
CA GLY A 82 0.12 26.96 -7.37
C GLY A 82 -0.31 25.50 -7.53
N LEU A 83 -1.21 25.04 -6.66
CA LEU A 83 -1.93 23.78 -6.81
C LEU A 83 -3.09 23.91 -7.78
N GLY A 84 -3.60 25.11 -8.00
CA GLY A 84 -4.76 25.37 -8.85
C GLY A 84 -6.04 24.73 -8.30
N MET A 85 -7.16 25.06 -8.92
CA MET A 85 -8.46 24.53 -8.52
C MET A 85 -8.51 23.02 -8.60
N ALA A 86 -8.86 22.39 -7.49
CA ALA A 86 -9.07 20.96 -7.40
C ALA A 86 -10.22 20.57 -8.34
N PRO A 87 -10.04 19.59 -9.24
CA PRO A 87 -11.13 19.09 -10.07
C PRO A 87 -12.30 18.54 -9.24
N PRO A 88 -13.50 18.35 -9.81
CA PRO A 88 -14.58 17.63 -9.16
C PRO A 88 -14.17 16.20 -8.79
N THR A 89 -14.66 15.70 -7.66
CA THR A 89 -14.50 14.30 -7.26
C THR A 89 -15.11 13.39 -8.33
N GLY A 90 -14.34 12.42 -8.83
CA GLY A 90 -14.73 11.53 -9.94
C GLY A 90 -14.39 12.05 -11.35
N HIS A 91 -13.80 13.24 -11.47
CA HIS A 91 -13.26 13.74 -12.75
C HIS A 91 -11.93 13.06 -13.09
N GLU A 92 -11.66 12.82 -14.37
CA GLU A 92 -10.46 12.13 -14.87
C GLU A 92 -9.13 12.82 -14.48
N ASP A 93 -9.16 14.14 -14.32
CA ASP A 93 -8.00 14.94 -13.90
C ASP A 93 -7.76 14.96 -12.39
N TYR A 94 -8.72 14.53 -11.57
CA TYR A 94 -8.60 14.58 -10.11
C TYR A 94 -7.38 13.80 -9.60
N PRO A 95 -7.11 12.56 -10.04
CA PRO A 95 -5.93 11.81 -9.62
C PRO A 95 -4.60 12.50 -9.97
N ARG A 96 -4.55 13.19 -11.12
CA ARG A 96 -3.35 13.94 -11.54
C ARG A 96 -3.10 15.16 -10.65
N TRP A 97 -4.17 15.87 -10.30
CA TRP A 97 -4.10 16.99 -9.37
C TRP A 97 -3.68 16.53 -7.97
N GLU A 98 -4.26 15.43 -7.48
CA GLU A 98 -3.95 14.86 -6.16
C GLU A 98 -2.48 14.40 -6.07
N ARG A 99 -1.96 13.74 -7.11
CA ARG A 99 -0.52 13.40 -7.22
C ARG A 99 0.39 14.63 -7.17
N ARG A 100 0.00 15.74 -7.81
CA ARG A 100 0.77 16.99 -7.76
C ARG A 100 0.74 17.62 -6.36
N LEU A 101 -0.42 17.63 -5.71
CA LEU A 101 -0.56 18.08 -4.32
C LEU A 101 0.37 17.26 -3.42
N PHE A 102 0.31 15.95 -3.53
CA PHE A 102 1.11 15.06 -2.71
C PHE A 102 2.62 15.27 -2.89
N GLY A 103 3.11 15.32 -4.14
CA GLY A 103 4.53 15.58 -4.41
C GLY A 103 5.01 16.90 -3.80
N LYS A 104 4.20 17.95 -3.92
CA LYS A 104 4.49 19.26 -3.32
C LYS A 104 4.47 19.26 -1.80
N LEU A 105 3.51 18.58 -1.17
CA LEU A 105 3.45 18.44 0.29
C LEU A 105 4.71 17.74 0.80
N GLN A 106 5.17 16.70 0.11
CA GLN A 106 6.34 15.93 0.49
C GLN A 106 7.66 16.68 0.28
N GLU A 107 7.80 17.44 -0.80
CA GLU A 107 8.98 18.31 -1.01
C GLU A 107 9.20 19.24 0.19
N GLN A 108 8.11 19.70 0.82
CA GLN A 108 8.16 20.63 1.94
C GLN A 108 8.22 19.95 3.30
N LEU A 109 7.47 18.86 3.50
CA LEU A 109 7.37 18.16 4.80
C LEU A 109 8.40 17.05 4.98
N GLY A 110 9.15 16.68 3.93
CA GLY A 110 9.95 15.46 3.90
C GLY A 110 9.10 14.22 3.60
N ARG A 111 9.71 13.03 3.55
CA ARG A 111 9.01 11.75 3.26
C ARG A 111 7.84 11.56 4.25
N LEU A 112 6.61 11.71 3.76
CA LEU A 112 5.36 11.53 4.51
C LEU A 112 5.06 10.05 4.84
N GLU A 113 5.93 9.14 4.40
CA GLU A 113 5.94 7.71 4.69
C GLU A 113 6.32 7.38 6.15
N LEU A 114 6.56 8.40 6.99
CA LEU A 114 6.93 8.30 8.41
C LEU A 114 5.77 7.94 9.36
N LEU A 115 4.57 7.69 8.85
CA LEU A 115 3.40 7.47 9.71
C LEU A 115 3.37 6.09 10.38
N ASP A 116 4.12 5.09 9.90
CA ASP A 116 4.39 3.88 10.70
C ASP A 116 5.63 4.14 11.55
N ASN A 117 5.50 4.95 12.61
CA ASN A 117 6.62 5.17 13.52
C ASN A 117 7.01 3.83 14.20
N VAL A 118 8.28 3.68 14.60
CA VAL A 118 8.79 2.44 15.24
C VAL A 118 7.90 1.98 16.39
N SER A 119 7.31 2.91 17.14
CA SER A 119 6.46 2.58 18.29
C SER A 119 5.13 1.95 17.86
N GLU A 120 4.56 2.37 16.74
CA GLU A 120 3.37 1.77 16.15
C GLU A 120 3.66 0.38 15.59
N LEU A 121 4.78 0.22 14.88
CA LEU A 121 5.24 -1.10 14.42
C LEU A 121 5.48 -2.04 15.61
N GLU A 122 6.17 -1.58 16.65
CA GLU A 122 6.40 -2.37 17.87
C GLU A 122 5.09 -2.64 18.63
N ALA A 123 4.09 -1.75 18.57
CA ALA A 123 2.80 -1.99 19.20
C ALA A 123 1.97 -3.09 18.52
N LEU A 124 2.33 -3.50 17.29
CA LEU A 124 1.75 -4.66 16.62
C LEU A 124 2.28 -5.99 17.16
N ASP A 125 3.39 -5.98 17.89
CA ASP A 125 3.99 -7.15 18.56
C ASP A 125 3.19 -7.54 19.81
N ARG A 126 1.93 -7.93 19.60
CA ARG A 126 1.03 -8.41 20.65
C ARG A 126 0.81 -9.91 20.49
N PRO A 127 0.84 -10.68 21.59
CA PRO A 127 0.61 -12.12 21.56
C PRO A 127 -0.87 -12.50 21.30
N GLU A 128 -1.79 -11.53 21.33
CA GLU A 128 -3.23 -11.72 21.17
C GLU A 128 -3.63 -11.51 19.70
N GLY A 129 -3.36 -12.51 18.86
CA GLY A 129 -3.92 -12.63 17.51
C GLY A 129 -5.06 -13.66 17.49
N PRO A 130 -6.00 -13.59 16.53
CA PRO A 130 -7.00 -14.65 16.34
C PRO A 130 -6.30 -15.99 16.03
N ASP A 131 -6.90 -17.10 16.47
CA ASP A 131 -6.34 -18.43 16.20
C ASP A 131 -6.14 -18.62 14.68
N PRO A 132 -4.96 -19.08 14.24
CA PRO A 132 -4.71 -19.38 12.85
C PRO A 132 -5.73 -20.39 12.32
N LEU A 133 -6.09 -20.26 11.05
CA LEU A 133 -6.90 -21.27 10.38
C LEU A 133 -6.15 -22.62 10.38
N ALA A 134 -6.90 -23.71 10.33
CA ALA A 134 -6.32 -25.03 10.09
C ALA A 134 -6.06 -25.21 8.59
N LEU A 135 -4.90 -25.78 8.24
CA LEU A 135 -4.66 -26.22 6.87
C LEU A 135 -5.68 -27.32 6.53
N PRO A 136 -6.43 -27.22 5.42
CA PRO A 136 -7.36 -28.28 5.03
C PRO A 136 -6.62 -29.61 4.88
N GLY A 137 -7.20 -30.70 5.41
CA GLY A 137 -6.51 -31.99 5.55
C GLY A 137 -6.11 -32.66 4.22
N TRP A 138 -6.60 -32.15 3.09
CA TRP A 138 -6.21 -32.62 1.77
C TRP A 138 -5.24 -31.68 1.05
N VAL A 139 -4.91 -30.50 1.56
CA VAL A 139 -3.84 -29.68 0.99
C VAL A 139 -2.50 -30.28 1.43
N THR A 140 -1.61 -30.56 0.47
CA THR A 140 -0.28 -31.08 0.79
C THR A 140 0.57 -29.93 1.34
N PRO A 141 1.07 -30.02 2.58
CA PRO A 141 1.92 -28.95 3.11
C PRO A 141 3.17 -28.78 2.25
N ALA A 142 3.51 -27.54 1.94
CA ALA A 142 4.72 -27.23 1.21
C ALA A 142 5.98 -27.68 2.00
N SER A 143 6.94 -28.27 1.29
CA SER A 143 8.26 -28.50 1.87
C SER A 143 9.03 -27.19 1.89
N ARG A 144 9.64 -26.86 3.05
CA ARG A 144 10.52 -25.68 3.16
C ARG A 144 11.64 -25.76 2.13
N GLY A 145 11.98 -24.63 1.51
CA GLY A 145 13.08 -24.56 0.56
C GLY A 145 12.69 -24.80 -0.91
N VAL A 146 11.46 -25.26 -1.18
CA VAL A 146 11.00 -25.57 -2.53
C VAL A 146 10.60 -24.28 -3.27
N PRO A 147 11.04 -24.08 -4.53
CA PRO A 147 10.58 -22.97 -5.36
C PRO A 147 9.04 -22.96 -5.48
N ALA A 148 8.43 -21.80 -5.40
CA ALA A 148 6.99 -21.67 -5.56
C ALA A 148 6.59 -21.59 -7.03
N ASP A 149 5.51 -22.29 -7.39
CA ASP A 149 4.86 -22.18 -8.69
C ASP A 149 3.77 -21.09 -8.71
N GLN A 150 3.32 -20.64 -7.53
CA GLN A 150 2.36 -19.56 -7.35
C GLN A 150 2.89 -18.48 -6.40
N VAL A 151 2.64 -17.21 -6.74
CA VAL A 151 3.03 -16.06 -5.93
C VAL A 151 1.84 -15.15 -5.62
N TRP A 152 1.80 -14.70 -4.36
CA TRP A 152 0.85 -13.69 -3.89
C TRP A 152 1.59 -12.44 -3.45
N ILE A 153 1.36 -11.35 -4.18
CA ILE A 153 1.92 -10.03 -3.88
C ILE A 153 1.05 -9.38 -2.83
N LEU A 154 1.65 -8.96 -1.73
CA LEU A 154 1.02 -8.18 -0.67
C LEU A 154 1.49 -6.73 -0.87
N GLY A 155 0.62 -5.86 -1.35
CA GLY A 155 0.92 -4.45 -1.56
C GLY A 155 0.29 -3.59 -0.47
N ALA A 156 1.08 -2.77 0.23
CA ALA A 156 0.57 -1.99 1.36
C ALA A 156 1.33 -0.66 1.58
N SER A 157 0.70 0.27 2.30
CA SER A 157 1.30 1.56 2.67
C SER A 157 0.81 1.95 4.08
N LEU A 158 0.21 3.13 4.29
CA LEU A 158 -0.27 3.54 5.63
C LEU A 158 -1.25 2.52 6.24
N GLY A 159 -0.93 2.04 7.45
CA GLY A 159 -1.72 1.02 8.15
C GLY A 159 -1.58 -0.38 7.55
N GLY A 160 -0.72 -0.51 6.53
CA GLY A 160 -0.36 -1.74 5.86
C GLY A 160 0.23 -2.79 6.80
N PRO A 161 1.23 -2.46 7.65
CA PRO A 161 1.84 -3.42 8.56
C PRO A 161 0.82 -4.11 9.49
N ALA A 162 -0.15 -3.36 10.02
CA ALA A 162 -1.19 -3.91 10.88
C ALA A 162 -2.13 -4.85 10.10
N ALA A 163 -2.54 -4.44 8.89
CA ALA A 163 -3.43 -5.22 8.05
C ALA A 163 -2.77 -6.52 7.55
N VAL A 164 -1.52 -6.43 7.09
CA VAL A 164 -0.74 -7.58 6.62
C VAL A 164 -0.41 -8.51 7.77
N LYS A 165 -0.10 -8.01 8.96
CA LYS A 165 0.08 -8.85 10.14
C LYS A 165 -1.20 -9.63 10.47
N ALA A 166 -2.36 -8.96 10.53
CA ALA A 166 -3.63 -9.64 10.80
C ALA A 166 -3.93 -10.74 9.77
N PHE A 167 -3.67 -10.46 8.50
CA PHE A 167 -3.77 -11.44 7.42
C PHE A 167 -2.82 -12.63 7.61
N LEU A 168 -1.52 -12.39 7.82
CA LEU A 168 -0.51 -13.44 7.97
C LEU A 168 -0.69 -14.28 9.23
N ASP A 169 -1.08 -13.67 10.36
CA ASP A 169 -1.36 -14.36 11.62
C ASP A 169 -2.56 -15.31 11.48
N LYS A 170 -3.51 -14.97 10.61
CA LYS A 170 -4.71 -15.77 10.38
C LYS A 170 -4.46 -16.99 9.48
N LEU A 171 -3.43 -16.95 8.64
CA LEU A 171 -3.14 -18.01 7.69
C LEU A 171 -2.62 -19.29 8.37
N PRO A 172 -3.00 -20.48 7.87
CA PRO A 172 -2.36 -21.73 8.29
C PRO A 172 -0.92 -21.74 7.80
N GLY A 173 -0.03 -22.45 8.50
CA GLY A 173 1.30 -22.75 7.97
C GLY A 173 1.26 -23.79 6.83
N GLY A 174 2.26 -23.76 5.95
CA GLY A 174 2.48 -24.81 4.95
C GLY A 174 1.70 -24.65 3.64
N LEU A 175 1.19 -23.46 3.32
CA LEU A 175 0.59 -23.22 2.00
C LEU A 175 1.63 -23.37 0.87
N PRO A 176 1.26 -24.00 -0.27
CA PRO A 176 2.15 -24.26 -1.41
C PRO A 176 2.33 -23.04 -2.33
N LEU A 177 2.61 -21.87 -1.74
CA LEU A 177 2.81 -20.61 -2.47
C LEU A 177 3.86 -19.73 -1.78
N ALA A 178 4.40 -18.78 -2.52
CA ALA A 178 5.25 -17.71 -1.98
C ALA A 178 4.44 -16.42 -1.79
N PHE A 179 4.79 -15.66 -0.76
CA PHE A 179 4.34 -14.27 -0.63
C PHE A 179 5.47 -13.32 -0.99
N VAL A 180 5.14 -12.21 -1.64
CA VAL A 180 6.07 -11.08 -1.87
C VAL A 180 5.45 -9.82 -1.30
N TYR A 181 6.09 -9.24 -0.29
CA TYR A 181 5.55 -8.09 0.45
C TYR A 181 6.23 -6.79 0.02
N ALA A 182 5.47 -5.94 -0.67
CA ALA A 182 5.84 -4.59 -1.06
C ALA A 182 5.11 -3.60 -0.15
N GLN A 183 5.88 -2.96 0.73
CA GLN A 183 5.40 -1.95 1.67
C GLN A 183 6.09 -0.62 1.38
N HIS A 184 5.32 0.45 1.19
CA HIS A 184 5.88 1.81 1.23
C HIS A 184 6.31 2.15 2.65
N ILE A 185 7.61 2.10 2.92
CA ILE A 185 8.21 2.35 4.22
C ILE A 185 9.66 2.82 4.06
N ASP A 186 10.18 3.55 5.04
CA ASP A 186 11.61 3.85 5.08
C ASP A 186 12.46 2.58 5.25
N GLN A 187 13.55 2.49 4.48
CA GLN A 187 14.47 1.35 4.48
C GLN A 187 15.00 1.00 5.89
N ASN A 188 15.15 1.99 6.79
CA ASN A 188 15.62 1.75 8.15
C ASN A 188 14.63 0.96 9.03
N PHE A 189 13.34 0.91 8.65
CA PHE A 189 12.31 0.20 9.39
C PHE A 189 12.08 -1.24 8.89
N ILE A 190 12.63 -1.63 7.74
CA ILE A 190 12.49 -3.00 7.22
C ILE A 190 12.89 -4.06 8.25
N PRO A 191 14.02 -3.96 8.98
CA PRO A 191 14.39 -4.97 9.97
C PRO A 191 13.38 -5.07 11.13
N VAL A 192 12.81 -3.94 11.55
CA VAL A 192 11.78 -3.91 12.61
C VAL A 192 10.49 -4.52 12.10
N LEU A 193 10.06 -4.13 10.90
CA LEU A 193 8.88 -4.65 10.23
C LEU A 193 8.97 -6.17 10.06
N ALA A 194 10.08 -6.68 9.52
CA ALA A 194 10.31 -8.12 9.35
C ALA A 194 10.22 -8.88 10.68
N ARG A 195 10.82 -8.32 11.74
CA ARG A 195 10.77 -8.89 13.09
C ARG A 195 9.36 -8.92 13.67
N VAL A 196 8.57 -7.86 13.47
CA VAL A 196 7.21 -7.72 14.02
C VAL A 196 6.23 -8.64 13.30
N LEU A 197 6.23 -8.63 11.96
CA LEU A 197 5.33 -9.46 11.16
C LEU A 197 5.71 -10.95 11.24
N GLY A 198 7.00 -11.27 11.35
CA GLY A 198 7.47 -12.66 11.50
C GLY A 198 7.20 -13.26 12.88
N ARG A 199 6.88 -12.44 13.88
CA ARG A 199 6.45 -12.96 15.19
C ARG A 199 5.00 -13.40 15.11
N HIS A 200 4.75 -14.62 15.58
CA HIS A 200 3.44 -15.29 15.61
C HIS A 200 2.89 -15.74 14.26
N ALA A 201 3.37 -15.18 13.15
CA ALA A 201 3.10 -15.72 11.81
C ALA A 201 3.72 -17.11 11.63
N GLN A 202 3.06 -17.96 10.86
CA GLN A 202 3.57 -19.28 10.45
C GLN A 202 4.62 -19.18 9.31
N TYR A 203 4.90 -17.95 8.86
CA TYR A 203 5.70 -17.64 7.68
C TYR A 203 6.94 -16.82 8.07
N PRO A 204 8.16 -17.31 7.79
CA PRO A 204 9.36 -16.49 7.90
C PRO A 204 9.32 -15.34 6.90
N LEU A 205 9.61 -14.13 7.39
CA LEU A 205 9.90 -12.97 6.54
C LEU A 205 11.40 -12.99 6.20
N VAL A 206 11.71 -12.99 4.90
CA VAL A 206 13.07 -13.14 4.38
C VAL A 206 13.45 -11.95 3.51
N GLU A 207 14.70 -11.52 3.59
CA GLU A 207 15.24 -10.50 2.69
C GLU A 207 15.50 -11.09 1.30
N ALA A 208 15.33 -10.27 0.27
CA ALA A 208 15.62 -10.68 -1.09
C ALA A 208 17.13 -10.88 -1.34
N VAL A 209 17.50 -12.07 -1.80
CA VAL A 209 18.88 -12.45 -2.14
C VAL A 209 18.99 -12.76 -3.63
N ALA A 210 19.94 -12.12 -4.30
CA ALA A 210 20.15 -12.32 -5.73
C ALA A 210 20.57 -13.77 -6.04
N GLY A 211 19.98 -14.34 -7.08
CA GLY A 211 20.23 -15.72 -7.51
C GLY A 211 19.43 -16.77 -6.75
N GLU A 212 18.55 -16.39 -5.82
CA GLU A 212 17.63 -17.31 -5.16
C GLU A 212 16.23 -17.26 -5.80
N PRO A 213 15.47 -18.37 -5.80
CA PRO A 213 14.07 -18.37 -6.24
C PRO A 213 13.14 -17.86 -5.13
N LEU A 214 11.91 -17.51 -5.49
CA LEU A 214 10.80 -17.40 -4.53
C LEU A 214 10.45 -18.79 -3.99
N ARG A 215 10.22 -18.94 -2.70
CA ARG A 215 10.00 -20.26 -2.07
C ARG A 215 8.65 -20.35 -1.38
N CYS A 216 8.08 -21.56 -1.40
CA CYS A 216 6.83 -21.84 -0.72
C CYS A 216 6.96 -21.62 0.79
N GLY A 217 5.92 -21.03 1.38
CA GLY A 217 5.85 -20.80 2.81
C GLY A 217 6.77 -19.69 3.32
N GLU A 218 7.29 -18.83 2.45
CA GLU A 218 8.08 -17.65 2.82
C GLU A 218 7.37 -16.36 2.42
N VAL A 219 7.66 -15.27 3.15
CA VAL A 219 7.27 -13.91 2.79
C VAL A 219 8.54 -13.14 2.43
N LEU A 220 8.75 -12.91 1.14
CA LEU A 220 9.88 -12.13 0.65
C LEU A 220 9.63 -10.63 0.87
N MET A 221 10.52 -9.95 1.58
CA MET A 221 10.51 -8.50 1.72
C MET A 221 11.10 -7.84 0.47
N VAL A 222 10.32 -7.01 -0.20
CA VAL A 222 10.81 -6.24 -1.36
C VAL A 222 11.70 -5.08 -0.88
N PRO A 223 12.91 -4.91 -1.43
CA PRO A 223 13.79 -3.80 -1.04
C PRO A 223 13.28 -2.45 -1.52
N VAL A 224 13.47 -1.39 -0.71
CA VAL A 224 13.02 -0.03 -1.03
C VAL A 224 13.94 0.64 -2.06
N GLU A 225 15.24 0.36 -2.04
CA GLU A 225 16.23 1.13 -2.81
C GLU A 225 16.57 0.55 -4.19
N ARG A 226 16.21 -0.71 -4.47
CA ARG A 226 16.60 -1.39 -5.71
C ARG A 226 15.41 -2.11 -6.33
N GLU A 227 15.20 -1.91 -7.62
CA GLU A 227 14.14 -2.61 -8.34
C GLU A 227 14.43 -4.12 -8.36
N LEU A 228 13.52 -4.91 -7.80
CA LEU A 228 13.55 -6.36 -7.81
C LEU A 228 12.80 -6.89 -9.04
N TYR A 229 13.41 -7.85 -9.74
CA TYR A 229 12.75 -8.61 -10.80
C TYR A 229 13.21 -10.07 -10.79
N LEU A 230 12.56 -10.92 -11.58
CA LEU A 230 12.96 -12.31 -11.79
C LEU A 230 13.56 -12.48 -13.19
N ASP A 231 14.65 -13.22 -13.29
CA ASP A 231 15.18 -13.63 -14.60
C ASP A 231 14.35 -14.77 -15.23
N ARG A 232 14.74 -15.21 -16.43
CA ARG A 232 14.02 -16.25 -17.17
C ARG A 232 14.04 -17.61 -16.47
N GLU A 233 14.97 -17.81 -15.56
CA GLU A 233 15.10 -18.99 -14.72
C GLU A 233 14.29 -18.86 -13.41
N GLY A 234 13.60 -17.75 -13.21
CA GLY A 234 12.79 -17.48 -12.01
C GLY A 234 13.62 -17.08 -10.80
N LEU A 235 14.87 -16.65 -10.99
CA LEU A 235 15.77 -16.26 -9.90
C LEU A 235 15.73 -14.74 -9.69
N ILE A 236 15.80 -14.33 -8.42
CA ILE A 236 15.80 -12.93 -8.01
C ILE A 236 17.02 -12.21 -8.57
N ARG A 237 16.76 -11.05 -9.18
CA ARG A 237 17.75 -10.08 -9.65
C ARG A 237 17.36 -8.69 -9.20
N PHE A 238 18.35 -7.80 -9.20
CA PHE A 238 18.17 -6.39 -8.92
C PHE A 238 18.62 -5.57 -10.12
N ARG A 239 17.91 -4.48 -10.41
CA ARG A 239 18.44 -3.42 -11.26
C ARG A 239 19.29 -2.47 -10.43
N ASP A 240 20.23 -1.80 -11.10
CA ASP A 240 21.05 -0.76 -10.48
C ASP A 240 20.28 0.57 -10.36
N ASP A 241 19.11 0.67 -11.00
CA ASP A 241 18.21 1.81 -10.93
C ASP A 241 17.24 1.70 -9.74
N ALA A 242 16.79 2.86 -9.23
CA ALA A 242 15.70 2.94 -8.27
C ALA A 242 14.37 2.51 -8.91
N TRP A 243 13.39 2.18 -8.08
CA TRP A 243 12.03 1.90 -8.53
C TRP A 243 11.47 3.07 -9.37
N PRO A 244 10.67 2.79 -10.41
CA PRO A 244 10.01 3.83 -11.18
C PRO A 244 9.00 4.57 -10.30
N GLY A 245 8.95 5.88 -10.48
CA GLY A 245 8.06 6.76 -9.71
C GLY A 245 8.75 7.40 -8.51
N PRO A 246 7.97 8.15 -7.71
CA PRO A 246 8.52 8.92 -6.59
C PRO A 246 8.91 8.09 -5.36
N TYR A 247 8.50 6.82 -5.28
CA TYR A 247 8.67 5.95 -4.12
C TYR A 247 9.14 4.55 -4.51
N GLY A 248 9.85 3.90 -3.60
CA GLY A 248 10.22 2.49 -3.69
C GLY A 248 9.74 1.73 -2.45
N PRO A 249 9.38 0.45 -2.57
CA PRO A 249 9.13 -0.25 -3.83
C PRO A 249 7.84 0.22 -4.50
N SER A 250 7.85 0.40 -5.82
CA SER A 250 6.60 0.60 -6.57
C SER A 250 5.84 -0.72 -6.65
N ILE A 251 4.64 -0.75 -6.08
CA ILE A 251 3.78 -1.95 -6.04
C ILE A 251 3.36 -2.35 -7.46
N ASP A 252 3.00 -1.38 -8.31
CA ASP A 252 2.73 -1.57 -9.72
C ASP A 252 3.91 -2.27 -10.41
N GLN A 253 5.14 -1.79 -10.21
CA GLN A 253 6.31 -2.39 -10.85
C GLN A 253 6.65 -3.77 -10.29
N VAL A 254 6.46 -4.02 -8.98
CA VAL A 254 6.59 -5.36 -8.39
C VAL A 254 5.59 -6.32 -9.06
N MET A 255 4.33 -5.89 -9.21
CA MET A 255 3.29 -6.67 -9.89
C MET A 255 3.68 -7.01 -11.32
N LEU A 256 4.14 -6.04 -12.10
CA LEU A 256 4.58 -6.24 -13.48
C LEU A 256 5.79 -7.20 -13.57
N ASN A 257 6.82 -6.97 -12.74
CA ASN A 257 8.06 -7.75 -12.75
C ASN A 257 7.83 -9.22 -12.39
N LEU A 258 6.92 -9.51 -11.46
CA LEU A 258 6.61 -10.89 -11.08
C LEU A 258 5.63 -11.55 -12.05
N ALA A 259 4.65 -10.80 -12.56
CA ALA A 259 3.69 -11.31 -13.53
C ALA A 259 4.36 -11.74 -14.85
N GLU A 260 5.49 -11.12 -15.24
CA GLU A 260 6.24 -11.55 -16.43
C GLU A 260 6.66 -13.03 -16.34
N CYS A 261 7.07 -13.51 -15.17
CA CYS A 261 7.47 -14.90 -14.95
C CYS A 261 6.30 -15.82 -14.58
N PHE A 262 5.44 -15.39 -13.66
CA PHE A 262 4.39 -16.23 -13.08
C PHE A 262 3.05 -16.20 -13.84
N GLN A 263 2.82 -15.19 -14.69
CA GLN A 263 1.61 -15.06 -15.51
C GLN A 263 0.32 -15.28 -14.69
N ALA A 264 -0.46 -16.32 -15.02
CA ALA A 264 -1.72 -16.65 -14.35
C ALA A 264 -1.54 -17.01 -12.87
N ASP A 265 -0.36 -17.47 -12.47
CA ASP A 265 -0.02 -17.87 -11.09
C ASP A 265 0.58 -16.70 -10.29
N CYS A 266 0.57 -15.49 -10.85
CA CYS A 266 0.85 -14.25 -10.13
C CYS A 266 -0.46 -13.65 -9.64
N HIS A 267 -0.62 -13.46 -8.33
CA HIS A 267 -1.83 -12.89 -7.73
C HIS A 267 -1.46 -11.71 -6.82
N ALA A 268 -2.42 -10.85 -6.48
CA ALA A 268 -2.17 -9.67 -5.65
C ALA A 268 -3.29 -9.42 -4.63
N ILE A 269 -2.90 -8.99 -3.44
CA ILE A 269 -3.78 -8.44 -2.40
C ILE A 269 -3.26 -7.04 -2.04
N LEU A 270 -4.12 -6.03 -2.19
CA LEU A 270 -3.78 -4.65 -1.88
C LEU A 270 -4.46 -4.26 -0.56
N PHE A 271 -3.64 -3.98 0.44
CA PHE A 271 -4.05 -3.59 1.80
C PHE A 271 -4.14 -2.07 1.96
N SER A 272 -4.52 -1.64 3.16
CA SER A 272 -4.55 -0.24 3.58
C SER A 272 -3.32 0.52 3.09
N GLY A 273 -3.57 1.68 2.50
CA GLY A 273 -2.53 2.49 1.92
C GLY A 273 -3.05 3.74 1.23
N MET A 274 -2.14 4.69 1.05
CA MET A 274 -2.39 5.93 0.33
C MET A 274 -2.07 5.81 -1.15
N GLY A 275 -2.61 6.75 -1.92
CA GLY A 275 -2.29 6.88 -3.34
C GLY A 275 -3.06 5.87 -4.19
N ASN A 276 -2.44 5.45 -5.27
CA ASN A 276 -3.07 4.60 -6.29
C ASN A 276 -2.14 3.54 -6.86
N ASP A 277 -1.08 3.20 -6.12
CA ASP A 277 -0.16 2.16 -6.53
C ASP A 277 -0.87 0.79 -6.55
N GLY A 278 -0.47 -0.06 -7.50
CA GLY A 278 -1.15 -1.32 -7.85
C GLY A 278 -2.33 -1.16 -8.82
N ALA A 279 -2.91 0.04 -8.97
CA ALA A 279 -4.03 0.25 -9.88
C ALA A 279 -3.62 0.29 -11.36
N VAL A 280 -2.37 0.66 -11.67
CA VAL A 280 -1.89 0.74 -13.05
C VAL A 280 -1.62 -0.65 -13.61
N ALA A 281 -1.05 -1.54 -12.81
CA ALA A 281 -0.71 -2.91 -13.19
C ALA A 281 -1.92 -3.86 -13.17
N ALA A 282 -2.97 -3.55 -12.40
CA ALA A 282 -4.13 -4.42 -12.20
C ALA A 282 -4.78 -4.93 -13.51
N PRO A 283 -5.03 -4.09 -14.55
CA PRO A 283 -5.59 -4.58 -15.81
C PRO A 283 -4.72 -5.61 -16.53
N LEU A 284 -3.39 -5.46 -16.48
CA LEU A 284 -2.47 -6.41 -17.11
C LEU A 284 -2.46 -7.75 -16.37
N LEU A 285 -2.37 -7.72 -15.04
CA LEU A 285 -2.45 -8.93 -14.23
C LEU A 285 -3.78 -9.66 -14.49
N LYS A 286 -4.90 -8.93 -14.54
CA LYS A 286 -6.20 -9.53 -14.86
C LYS A 286 -6.20 -10.19 -16.25
N ALA A 287 -5.53 -9.59 -17.24
CA ALA A 287 -5.39 -10.18 -18.56
C ALA A 287 -4.54 -11.46 -18.58
N TYR A 288 -3.60 -11.63 -17.65
CA TYR A 288 -2.88 -12.89 -17.45
C TYR A 288 -3.68 -13.97 -16.73
N GLY A 289 -4.86 -13.64 -16.17
CA GLY A 289 -5.67 -14.56 -15.38
C GLY A 289 -5.44 -14.44 -13.88
N SER A 290 -4.67 -13.44 -13.44
CA SER A 290 -4.40 -13.18 -12.03
C SER A 290 -5.67 -12.84 -11.25
N ARG A 291 -5.68 -13.23 -9.97
CA ARG A 291 -6.62 -12.78 -8.96
C ARG A 291 -6.10 -11.51 -8.30
N ILE A 292 -6.96 -10.52 -8.16
CA ILE A 292 -6.65 -9.26 -7.51
C ILE A 292 -7.69 -9.03 -6.43
N TRP A 293 -7.26 -9.00 -5.18
CA TRP A 293 -8.11 -8.74 -4.03
C TRP A 293 -7.68 -7.45 -3.34
N ILE A 294 -8.61 -6.87 -2.58
CA ILE A 294 -8.33 -5.63 -1.85
C ILE A 294 -8.90 -5.71 -0.44
N GLN A 295 -8.29 -4.97 0.47
CA GLN A 295 -8.84 -4.76 1.80
C GLN A 295 -10.11 -3.90 1.75
N GLU A 296 -11.13 -4.30 2.52
CA GLU A 296 -12.37 -3.56 2.66
C GLU A 296 -12.13 -2.19 3.31
N ALA A 297 -12.66 -1.13 2.70
CA ALA A 297 -12.43 0.27 3.10
C ALA A 297 -12.74 0.55 4.59
N SER A 298 -13.78 -0.07 5.17
CA SER A 298 -14.14 0.07 6.59
C SER A 298 -13.07 -0.46 7.56
N SER A 299 -12.21 -1.35 7.10
CA SER A 299 -11.11 -1.92 7.89
C SER A 299 -9.76 -1.26 7.63
N CYS A 300 -9.67 -0.36 6.64
CA CYS A 300 -8.43 0.34 6.29
C CYS A 300 -8.17 1.53 7.23
N ALA A 301 -6.89 1.78 7.53
CA ALA A 301 -6.48 3.08 8.07
C ALA A 301 -6.53 4.16 6.98
N SER A 302 -6.19 3.79 5.74
CA SER A 302 -6.41 4.59 4.53
C SER A 302 -6.88 3.69 3.40
N SER A 303 -8.07 3.95 2.87
CA SER A 303 -8.68 3.14 1.80
C SER A 303 -8.27 3.59 0.40
N ALA A 304 -7.52 4.70 0.25
CA ALA A 304 -7.28 5.33 -1.05
C ALA A 304 -6.68 4.37 -2.08
N MET A 305 -5.67 3.59 -1.68
CA MET A 305 -5.01 2.64 -2.57
C MET A 305 -5.92 1.44 -2.94
N PRO A 306 -6.53 0.71 -1.98
CA PRO A 306 -7.59 -0.27 -2.27
C PRO A 306 -8.71 0.26 -3.18
N ASP A 307 -9.24 1.45 -2.89
CA ASP A 307 -10.34 2.07 -3.66
C ASP A 307 -9.91 2.40 -5.10
N SER A 308 -8.65 2.82 -5.29
CA SER A 308 -8.11 3.07 -6.62
C SER A 308 -7.99 1.78 -7.43
N VAL A 309 -7.58 0.68 -6.81
CA VAL A 309 -7.51 -0.64 -7.46
C VAL A 309 -8.92 -1.14 -7.77
N ALA A 310 -9.88 -0.97 -6.86
CA ALA A 310 -11.30 -1.29 -7.08
C ALA A 310 -11.86 -0.56 -8.32
N SER A 311 -11.50 0.72 -8.48
CA SER A 311 -11.97 1.58 -9.57
C SER A 311 -11.51 1.11 -10.96
N THR A 312 -10.52 0.21 -11.04
CA THR A 312 -10.10 -0.43 -12.30
C THR A 312 -11.09 -1.47 -12.81
N GLY A 313 -12.02 -1.93 -11.96
CA GLY A 313 -12.93 -3.03 -12.27
C GLY A 313 -12.27 -4.41 -12.30
N CYS A 314 -10.99 -4.53 -11.93
CA CYS A 314 -10.23 -5.78 -11.99
C CYS A 314 -10.29 -6.60 -10.69
N THR A 315 -10.82 -6.03 -9.61
CA THR A 315 -10.91 -6.67 -8.29
C THR A 315 -11.93 -7.81 -8.27
N GLU A 316 -11.52 -8.97 -7.76
CA GLU A 316 -12.35 -10.18 -7.66
C GLU A 316 -12.95 -10.37 -6.26
N PHE A 317 -12.26 -9.92 -5.22
CA PHE A 317 -12.71 -10.07 -3.84
C PHE A 317 -12.33 -8.86 -3.00
N VAL A 318 -13.23 -8.47 -2.10
CA VAL A 318 -13.08 -7.38 -1.13
C VAL A 318 -13.42 -7.95 0.23
N GLY A 319 -12.56 -7.75 1.22
CA GLY A 319 -12.82 -8.23 2.58
C GLY A 319 -11.84 -7.66 3.60
N THR A 320 -12.14 -7.87 4.87
CA THR A 320 -11.19 -7.60 5.96
C THR A 320 -9.94 -8.49 5.84
N PRO A 321 -8.82 -8.18 6.52
CA PRO A 321 -7.63 -9.05 6.51
C PRO A 321 -7.92 -10.52 6.86
N ASP A 322 -8.81 -10.76 7.83
CA ASP A 322 -9.25 -12.10 8.21
C ASP A 322 -10.04 -12.81 7.10
N GLU A 323 -10.92 -12.09 6.40
CA GLU A 323 -11.71 -12.63 5.29
C GLU A 323 -10.83 -12.89 4.06
N LEU A 324 -9.85 -12.03 3.80
CA LEU A 324 -8.84 -12.23 2.76
C LEU A 324 -8.03 -13.51 3.03
N ALA A 325 -7.62 -13.74 4.28
CA ALA A 325 -6.92 -14.97 4.67
C ALA A 325 -7.80 -16.21 4.49
N GLN A 326 -9.07 -16.16 4.91
CA GLN A 326 -10.03 -17.24 4.70
C GLN A 326 -10.26 -17.53 3.21
N GLN A 327 -10.39 -16.47 2.40
CA GLN A 327 -10.59 -16.59 0.97
C GLN A 327 -9.37 -17.18 0.27
N LEU A 328 -8.15 -16.84 0.72
CA LEU A 328 -6.92 -17.45 0.23
C LEU A 328 -6.92 -18.95 0.44
N VAL A 329 -7.18 -19.40 1.68
CA VAL A 329 -7.21 -20.83 2.01
C VAL A 329 -8.25 -21.57 1.16
N ARG A 330 -9.46 -21.01 1.00
CA ARG A 330 -10.50 -21.60 0.14
C ARG A 330 -10.08 -21.69 -1.32
N CYS A 331 -9.44 -20.66 -1.87
CA CYS A 331 -9.01 -20.69 -3.28
C CYS A 331 -7.95 -21.77 -3.53
N ILE A 332 -7.03 -21.98 -2.60
CA ILE A 332 -6.01 -23.03 -2.67
C ILE A 332 -6.67 -24.40 -2.56
N GLU A 333 -7.62 -24.55 -1.62
CA GLU A 333 -8.40 -25.75 -1.42
C GLU A 333 -9.16 -26.17 -2.69
N ASP A 334 -9.82 -25.21 -3.34
CA ASP A 334 -10.56 -25.44 -4.59
C ASP A 334 -9.62 -25.83 -5.75
N SER A 335 -8.45 -25.18 -5.86
CA SER A 335 -7.46 -25.49 -6.91
C SER A 335 -6.93 -26.92 -6.79
N GLU A 336 -6.54 -27.34 -5.59
CA GLU A 336 -6.08 -28.71 -5.29
C GLU A 336 -7.16 -29.76 -5.60
N LEU A 337 -8.42 -29.47 -5.27
CA LEU A 337 -9.53 -30.37 -5.58
C LEU A 337 -9.77 -30.52 -7.09
N LEU A 338 -9.65 -29.42 -7.84
CA LEU A 338 -9.78 -29.42 -9.29
C LEU A 338 -8.65 -30.21 -9.95
N GLU A 339 -7.40 -30.00 -9.53
CA GLU A 339 -6.24 -30.75 -10.03
C GLU A 339 -6.36 -32.24 -9.77
N ARG A 340 -6.75 -32.64 -8.56
CA ARG A 340 -6.96 -34.05 -8.20
C ARG A 340 -8.08 -34.70 -9.00
N LYS A 341 -9.18 -33.97 -9.22
CA LYS A 341 -10.26 -34.46 -10.08
C LYS A 341 -9.75 -34.67 -11.49
N HIS A 342 -8.97 -33.72 -12.02
CA HIS A 342 -8.37 -33.83 -13.35
C HIS A 342 -7.43 -35.04 -13.46
N LEU A 343 -6.53 -35.23 -12.48
CA LEU A 343 -5.64 -36.38 -12.37
C LEU A 343 -6.41 -37.70 -12.29
N ARG A 344 -7.48 -37.77 -11.47
CA ARG A 344 -8.33 -38.95 -11.36
C ARG A 344 -9.00 -39.28 -12.69
N ASP A 345 -9.61 -38.28 -13.33
CA ASP A 345 -10.34 -38.46 -14.58
C ASP A 345 -9.39 -38.89 -15.73
N GLN A 346 -8.11 -38.48 -15.70
CA GLN A 346 -7.07 -38.97 -16.61
C GLN A 346 -6.62 -40.43 -16.33
N LEU A 347 -6.66 -40.87 -15.07
CA LEU A 347 -6.24 -42.21 -14.65
C LEU A 347 -7.34 -43.28 -14.82
N THR A 348 -8.58 -42.88 -15.01
CA THR A 348 -9.69 -43.73 -15.46
C THR A 348 -10.06 -43.45 -16.92
N PRO A 349 -9.27 -43.91 -17.92
CA PRO A 349 -9.78 -43.98 -19.27
C PRO A 349 -10.88 -45.06 -19.30
N ASP A 350 -12.04 -44.72 -19.86
CA ASP A 350 -13.20 -45.59 -20.08
C ASP A 350 -12.78 -47.07 -20.24
N GLN A 351 -13.08 -47.89 -19.24
CA GLN A 351 -13.16 -49.33 -19.48
C GLN A 351 -14.50 -49.58 -20.18
N PRO A 352 -14.49 -50.18 -21.39
CA PRO A 352 -15.66 -50.32 -22.25
C PRO A 352 -16.75 -51.22 -21.67
#